data_AF-A0A3N7IC35-F1
#
_entry.id   AF-A0A3N7IC35-F1
#
_cell.length_a   1.000
_cell.length_b   1.000
_cell.length_c   1.000
_cell.angle_alpha   90.00
_cell.angle_beta   90.00
_cell.angle_gamma   90.00
#
_symmetry.space_group_name_H-M   'P 1'
#
loop_
_entity.id
_entity.type
_entity.pdbx_description
1 polymer ?
#
loop_
_entity_poly.entity_id
_entity_poly.type
_entity_poly.pdbx_seq_one_letter_code
_entity_poly.pdbx_strand_id
1 'polypeptide(L)'
;MIQFSGAGLLAPRKEGDQLFEVRLVDRRTGEVPRVNGKPLSFLTHAPRHAAAELLRGRDRALWRTHVEPVEPPRRDGRGPGDGRPG
;
A
#
# COMPACT_ATOMS: atom_id res chain seq x y z
N MET A 1 16.86 -13.81 27.15
CA MET A 1 17.06 -13.55 25.72
C MET A 1 16.04 -14.38 24.97
N ILE A 2 14.94 -13.78 24.50
CA ILE A 2 13.85 -14.52 23.84
C ILE A 2 14.10 -14.48 22.34
N GLN A 3 14.35 -15.65 21.75
CA GLN A 3 14.43 -15.83 20.30
C GLN A 3 13.02 -15.93 19.71
N PHE A 4 12.78 -15.25 18.59
CA PHE A 4 11.62 -15.47 17.74
C PHE A 4 12.13 -16.04 16.40
N SER A 5 11.79 -17.29 16.10
CA SER A 5 11.92 -17.88 14.76
C SER A 5 10.53 -18.10 14.19
N GLY A 6 10.30 -17.61 12.97
CA GLY A 6 9.02 -17.77 12.27
C GLY A 6 9.15 -17.31 10.82
N ALA A 7 9.13 -18.29 9.91
CA ALA A 7 9.41 -18.21 8.49
C ALA A 7 8.57 -17.19 7.69
N GLY A 8 9.24 -16.59 6.70
CA GLY A 8 8.62 -15.78 5.65
C GLY A 8 9.70 -15.18 4.74
N LEU A 9 10.61 -16.00 4.23
CA LEU A 9 11.60 -15.57 3.24
C LEU A 9 10.90 -15.42 1.88
N LEU A 10 10.05 -14.40 1.75
CA LEU A 10 9.84 -13.78 0.45
C LEU A 10 11.11 -12.98 0.19
N ALA A 11 12.00 -13.54 -0.63
CA ALA A 11 13.11 -12.78 -1.19
C ALA A 11 12.54 -11.45 -1.72
N PRO A 12 13.15 -10.29 -1.40
CA PRO A 12 12.64 -9.03 -1.88
C PRO A 12 12.76 -9.00 -3.40
N ARG A 13 11.63 -9.19 -4.10
CA ARG A 13 11.48 -8.76 -5.49
C ARG A 13 11.92 -7.32 -5.51
N LYS A 14 13.06 -7.00 -6.16
CA LYS A 14 13.70 -5.67 -6.22
C LYS A 14 12.88 -4.60 -5.49
N GLU A 15 13.18 -4.42 -4.21
CA GLU A 15 12.38 -3.71 -3.19
C GLU A 15 12.20 -2.18 -3.46
N GLY A 16 12.47 -1.72 -4.68
CA GLY A 16 12.55 -0.31 -5.04
C GLY A 16 11.35 0.28 -5.78
N ASP A 17 10.36 -0.52 -6.22
CA ASP A 17 9.28 0.01 -7.09
C ASP A 17 7.88 -0.54 -6.78
N GLN A 18 7.73 -1.39 -5.76
CA GLN A 18 6.40 -1.85 -5.34
C GLN A 18 5.69 -0.69 -4.63
N LEU A 19 4.65 -0.17 -5.25
CA LEU A 19 3.78 0.84 -4.65
C LEU A 19 2.73 0.14 -3.76
N PHE A 20 2.42 0.74 -2.63
CA PHE A 20 1.38 0.27 -1.71
C PHE A 20 0.38 1.38 -1.44
N GLU A 21 -0.89 1.01 -1.36
CA GLU A 21 -1.93 1.86 -0.82
C GLU A 21 -2.10 1.56 0.67
N VAL A 22 -1.94 2.59 1.49
CA VAL A 22 -2.18 2.53 2.94
C VAL A 22 -3.41 3.36 3.26
N ARG A 23 -4.44 2.71 3.81
CA ARG A 23 -5.72 3.33 4.16
C ARG A 23 -5.92 3.30 5.66
N LEU A 24 -6.44 4.38 6.24
CA LEU A 24 -6.93 4.34 7.61
C LEU A 24 -8.33 3.71 7.62
N VAL A 25 -8.63 2.87 8.61
CA VAL A 25 -9.93 2.21 8.73
C VAL A 25 -10.41 2.31 10.17
N ASP A 26 -11.66 2.75 10.35
CA ASP A 26 -12.33 2.71 11.65
C ASP A 26 -12.64 1.24 11.99
N ARG A 27 -12.24 0.78 13.17
CA ARG A 27 -12.50 -0.58 13.63
C ARG A 27 -13.96 -0.79 14.07
N ARG A 28 -14.67 0.28 14.43
CA ARG A 28 -16.07 0.23 14.86
C ARG A 28 -17.01 0.06 13.69
N THR A 29 -16.75 0.78 12.59
CA THR A 29 -17.64 0.79 11.41
C THR A 29 -17.08 -0.02 10.24
N GLY A 30 -15.76 -0.29 10.22
CA GLY A 30 -15.09 -0.91 9.08
C GLY A 30 -14.82 0.04 7.90
N GLU A 31 -15.19 1.31 8.02
CA GLU A 31 -15.12 2.28 6.92
C GLU A 31 -13.78 3.05 6.89
N VAL A 32 -13.42 3.52 5.69
CA VAL A 32 -12.30 4.46 5.50
C VAL A 32 -12.80 5.88 5.76
N PRO A 33 -12.26 6.60 6.76
CA PRO A 33 -12.69 7.95 7.05
C PRO A 33 -12.35 8.87 5.87
N ARG A 34 -13.27 9.79 5.58
CA ARG A 34 -13.08 10.81 4.54
C ARG A 34 -12.78 12.16 5.19
N VAL A 35 -11.76 12.85 4.68
CA VAL A 35 -11.43 14.23 5.04
C VAL A 35 -11.75 15.11 3.84
N ASN A 36 -12.62 16.10 4.01
CA ASN A 36 -13.10 16.96 2.92
C ASN A 36 -13.65 16.16 1.71
N GLY A 37 -14.38 15.07 1.99
CA GLY A 37 -14.95 14.18 0.98
C GLY A 37 -13.97 13.19 0.33
N LYS A 38 -12.66 13.26 0.64
CA LYS A 38 -11.65 12.34 0.09
C LYS A 38 -11.29 11.23 1.08
N PRO A 39 -11.25 9.95 0.67
CA PRO A 39 -10.81 8.88 1.56
C PRO A 39 -9.37 9.12 2.01
N LEU A 40 -9.11 8.88 3.30
CA LEU A 40 -7.78 9.05 3.86
C LEU A 40 -6.90 7.84 3.50
N SER A 41 -6.33 7.89 2.30
CA SER A 41 -5.37 6.90 1.78
C SER A 41 -4.09 7.56 1.26
N PHE A 42 -2.99 6.82 1.32
CA PHE A 42 -1.67 7.25 0.87
C PHE A 42 -1.03 6.19 -0.01
N LEU A 43 -0.42 6.62 -1.11
CA LEU A 43 0.44 5.76 -1.93
C LEU A 43 1.89 5.92 -1.48
N THR A 44 2.57 4.81 -1.22
CA THR A 44 3.96 4.84 -0.75
C THR A 44 4.72 3.56 -1.11
N HIS A 45 6.03 3.67 -1.24
CA HIS A 45 6.94 2.52 -1.28
C HIS A 45 7.37 2.05 0.12
N ALA A 46 7.05 2.82 1.16
CA ALA A 46 7.39 2.54 2.56
C ALA A 46 6.12 2.35 3.43
N PRO A 47 5.34 1.27 3.21
CA PRO A 47 4.01 1.11 3.81
C PRO A 47 4.04 1.09 5.35
N ARG A 48 5.09 0.53 5.96
CA ARG A 48 5.24 0.48 7.42
C ARG A 48 5.40 1.88 8.04
N HIS A 49 6.19 2.74 7.40
CA HIS A 49 6.39 4.11 7.86
C HIS A 49 5.10 4.93 7.71
N ALA A 50 4.45 4.87 6.54
CA ALA A 50 3.18 5.56 6.32
C ALA A 50 2.07 5.10 7.27
N ALA A 51 2.00 3.80 7.58
CA ALA A 51 1.05 3.29 8.56
C ALA A 51 1.29 3.85 9.97
N ALA A 52 2.55 3.95 10.39
CA ALA A 52 2.91 4.54 11.68
C ALA A 52 2.51 6.02 11.76
N GLU A 53 2.75 6.79 10.68
CA GLU A 53 2.33 8.20 10.60
C GLU A 53 0.80 8.35 10.60
N LEU A 54 0.09 7.49 9.88
CA LEU A 54 -1.37 7.47 9.89
C LEU A 54 -1.95 7.20 11.27
N LEU A 55 -1.31 6.38 12.09
CA LEU A 55 -1.76 6.08 13.45
C LEU A 55 -1.19 7.04 14.51
N ARG A 56 -0.26 7.92 14.15
CA ARG A 56 0.35 8.88 15.07
C ARG A 56 -0.73 9.79 15.63
N GLY A 57 -0.82 9.85 16.96
CA GLY A 57 -1.84 10.64 17.67
C GLY A 57 -3.27 10.09 17.57
N ARG A 58 -3.47 8.86 17.07
CA ARG A 58 -4.79 8.20 16.99
C ARG A 58 -4.87 7.00 17.94
N ASP A 59 -6.07 6.76 18.46
CA ASP A 59 -6.34 5.59 19.30
C ASP A 59 -6.33 4.31 18.45
N ARG A 60 -5.42 3.38 18.77
CA ARG A 60 -5.26 2.10 18.07
C ARG A 60 -6.37 1.09 18.38
N ALA A 61 -7.16 1.30 19.44
CA ALA A 61 -8.35 0.52 19.69
C ALA A 61 -9.46 0.85 18.68
N LEU A 62 -9.50 2.11 18.23
CA LEU A 62 -10.51 2.63 17.30
C LEU A 62 -10.05 2.61 15.85
N TRP A 63 -8.75 2.77 15.60
CA TRP A 63 -8.20 2.94 14.26
C TRP A 63 -7.20 1.84 13.92
N ARG A 64 -7.28 1.33 12.70
CA ARG A 64 -6.27 0.44 12.11
C ARG A 64 -5.85 0.94 10.73
N THR A 65 -4.70 0.50 10.26
CA THR A 65 -4.26 0.71 8.88
C THR A 65 -4.43 -0.55 8.07
N HIS A 66 -4.90 -0.40 6.84
CA HIS A 66 -4.98 -1.46 5.86
C HIS A 66 -3.95 -1.18 4.76
N VAL A 67 -3.06 -2.14 4.48
CA VAL A 67 -2.00 -2.02 3.48
C VAL A 67 -2.29 -2.99 2.36
N GLU A 68 -2.45 -2.49 1.13
CA GLU A 68 -2.60 -3.31 -0.07
C GLU A 68 -1.48 -2.97 -1.08
N PRO A 69 -0.86 -3.96 -1.73
CA PRO A 69 0.02 -3.69 -2.86
C PRO A 69 -0.81 -3.11 -4.02
N VAL A 70 -0.29 -2.04 -4.62
CA VAL A 70 -0.83 -1.52 -5.88
C VAL A 70 -0.10 -2.22 -6.99
N GLU A 71 -0.83 -2.99 -7.79
CA GLU A 71 -0.25 -3.53 -9.01
C GLU A 71 0.12 -2.34 -9.91
N PRO A 72 1.38 -2.21 -10.36
CA PRO A 72 1.72 -1.17 -11.31
C PRO A 72 0.78 -1.32 -12.50
N PRO A 73 0.36 -0.21 -13.14
CA PRO A 73 -0.36 -0.33 -14.40
C PRO A 73 0.49 -1.25 -15.27
N ARG A 74 -0.13 -2.33 -15.79
CA ARG A 74 0.54 -3.11 -16.82
C ARG A 74 0.99 -2.07 -17.83
N ARG A 75 2.28 -2.04 -18.15
CA ARG A 75 2.70 -1.39 -19.37
C ARG A 75 1.98 -2.21 -20.43
N ASP A 76 0.78 -1.77 -20.80
CA ASP A 76 0.05 -2.32 -21.91
C ASP A 76 1.06 -2.30 -23.03
N GLY A 77 1.46 -3.49 -23.48
CA GLY A 77 2.45 -3.69 -24.53
C GLY A 77 1.92 -3.23 -25.88
N ARG A 78 1.27 -2.07 -25.94
CA ARG A 78 1.11 -1.29 -27.15
C ARG A 78 2.50 -0.77 -27.49
N GLY A 79 3.33 -1.68 -28.02
CA GLY A 79 4.39 -1.26 -28.93
C GLY A 79 3.74 -0.32 -29.94
N PRO A 80 4.39 0.80 -30.29
CA PRO A 80 3.97 1.53 -31.47
C PRO A 80 4.11 0.54 -32.63
N GLY A 81 3.00 -0.06 -33.04
CA GLY A 81 2.84 -0.69 -34.34
C GLY A 81 2.83 0.43 -35.38
N ASP A 82 3.97 1.10 -35.49
CA ASP A 82 4.22 2.13 -36.49
C ASP A 82 5.13 1.51 -37.55
N GLY A 83 4.57 1.31 -38.74
CA GLY A 83 5.30 1.27 -40.00
C GLY A 83 5.89 -0.07 -40.44
N ARG A 84 5.25 -0.73 -41.42
CA ARG A 84 5.42 -0.36 -42.84
C ARG A 84 4.52 -1.18 -43.79
N PRO A 85 4.28 -0.66 -45.01
CA PRO A 85 3.41 -1.25 -46.02
C PRO A 85 4.17 -2.30 -46.86
N GLY A 86 3.41 -3.23 -47.44
CA GLY A 86 3.83 -4.16 -48.50
C GLY A 86 2.63 -4.48 -49.37
#